data_AF-A0A8K0JYW7-F1
#
_entry.id   AF-A0A8K0JYW7-F1
#
_cell.length_a   1.000
_cell.length_b   1.000
_cell.length_c   1.000
_cell.angle_alpha   90.00
_cell.angle_beta   90.00
_cell.angle_gamma   90.00
#
_symmetry.space_group_name_H-M   'P 1'
#
loop_
_entity.id
_entity.type
_entity.pdbx_description
1 polymer ?
#
loop_
_entity_poly.entity_id
_entity_poly.type
_entity_poly.pdbx_seq_one_letter_code
_entity_poly.pdbx_strand_id
1 'polypeptide(L)'
;MGARPEDYARSSPLNSFLHVEDFNGPADLAAHLKRLDADDAAYNAHFRWKGTGEFVNTHFLCRLCALLQDDRARSGNGRFTPKHRWSRMSGLKGFTF
;
A
#
# COMPACT_ATOMS: atom_id res chain seq x y z
N MET A 1 -7.13 2.90 19.38
CA MET A 1 -7.61 3.51 18.11
C MET A 1 -7.04 2.68 16.97
N GLY A 2 -7.87 2.06 16.12
CA GLY A 2 -7.40 1.10 15.10
C GLY A 2 -7.62 -0.36 15.50
N ALA A 3 -6.89 -1.29 14.87
CA ALA A 3 -6.87 -2.71 15.24
C ALA A 3 -6.14 -2.91 16.58
N ARG A 4 -6.17 -4.12 17.15
CA ARG A 4 -5.47 -4.37 18.41
C ARG A 4 -3.95 -4.38 18.19
N PRO A 5 -3.13 -4.06 19.22
CA PRO A 5 -1.67 -4.13 19.11
C PRO A 5 -1.18 -5.50 18.58
N GLU A 6 -1.86 -6.58 18.99
CA GLU A 6 -1.60 -7.95 18.54
C GLU A 6 -1.74 -8.15 17.02
N ASP A 7 -2.68 -7.45 16.38
CA ASP A 7 -2.88 -7.54 14.94
C ASP A 7 -1.76 -6.86 14.16
N TYR A 8 -1.27 -5.74 14.69
CA TYR A 8 -0.11 -5.04 14.14
C TYR A 8 1.18 -5.84 14.36
N ALA A 9 1.39 -6.41 15.55
CA ALA A 9 2.57 -7.22 15.83
C ALA A 9 2.67 -8.48 14.95
N ARG A 10 1.53 -9.07 14.56
CA ARG A 10 1.50 -10.24 13.65
C ARG A 10 1.82 -9.89 12.19
N SER A 11 1.48 -8.67 11.77
CA SER A 11 1.50 -8.28 10.35
C SER A 11 2.65 -7.33 10.01
N SER A 12 3.20 -6.64 11.01
CA SER A 12 4.22 -5.62 10.88
C SER A 12 5.56 -6.15 11.40
N PRO A 13 6.70 -5.72 10.80
CA PRO A 13 8.01 -5.96 11.37
C PRO A 13 8.14 -5.48 12.82
N LEU A 14 9.08 -6.07 13.56
CA LEU A 14 9.34 -5.65 14.93
C LEU A 14 9.89 -4.20 14.95
N ASN A 15 9.38 -3.39 15.89
CA ASN A 15 9.77 -1.98 16.08
C ASN A 15 9.48 -1.03 14.90
N SER A 16 8.65 -1.42 13.93
CA SER A 16 8.32 -0.56 12.78
C SER A 16 7.11 0.36 12.97
N PHE A 17 6.40 0.24 14.08
CA PHE A 17 5.21 1.05 14.37
C PHE A 17 5.17 1.47 15.84
N LEU A 18 4.37 2.50 16.11
CA LEU A 18 4.03 2.99 17.45
C LEU A 18 2.53 2.81 17.65
N HIS A 19 2.11 2.07 18.68
CA HIS A 19 0.69 1.89 18.95
C HIS A 19 0.19 2.99 19.89
N VAL A 20 -0.99 3.57 19.60
CA VAL A 20 -1.52 4.70 20.38
C VAL A 20 -1.82 4.30 21.84
N GLU A 21 -2.18 3.04 22.07
CA GLU A 21 -2.50 2.51 23.41
C GLU A 21 -1.26 2.19 24.26
N ASP A 22 -0.06 2.25 23.68
CA ASP A 22 1.20 2.10 24.44
C ASP A 22 1.52 3.38 25.25
N PHE A 23 0.79 4.47 24.99
CA PHE A 23 0.98 5.76 25.63
C PHE A 23 -0.21 6.07 26.55
N ASN A 24 0.07 6.76 27.66
CA ASN A 24 -0.96 7.13 28.63
C ASN A 24 -1.97 8.16 28.10
N GLY A 25 -1.73 8.74 26.93
CA GLY A 25 -2.63 9.65 26.24
C GLY A 25 -2.01 10.35 25.04
N PRO A 26 -2.80 11.16 24.32
CA PRO A 26 -2.34 11.84 23.10
C PRO A 26 -1.23 12.87 23.36
N ALA A 27 -1.18 13.46 24.56
CA ALA A 27 -0.12 14.40 24.94
C ALA A 27 1.25 13.71 25.05
N ASP A 28 1.29 12.51 25.61
CA ASP A 28 2.52 11.72 25.75
C ASP A 28 3.01 11.23 24.39
N LEU A 29 2.09 10.77 23.53
CA LEU A 29 2.40 10.47 22.14
C LEU A 29 2.98 11.69 21.41
N ALA A 30 2.37 12.87 21.55
CA ALA A 30 2.89 14.10 20.94
C ALA A 30 4.29 14.47 21.45
N ALA A 31 4.56 14.28 22.74
CA ALA A 31 5.88 14.49 23.31
C ALA A 31 6.90 13.48 22.78
N HIS A 32 6.50 12.22 22.59
CA HIS A 32 7.33 11.18 21.99
C HIS A 32 7.67 11.52 20.53
N LEU A 33 6.68 11.93 19.73
CA LEU A 33 6.88 12.32 18.34
C LEU A 33 7.84 13.52 18.19
N LYS A 34 7.75 14.51 19.09
CA LYS A 34 8.70 15.64 19.11
C LYS A 34 10.14 15.21 19.43
N ARG A 35 10.33 14.18 20.25
CA ARG A 35 11.67 13.63 20.52
C ARG A 35 12.23 12.90 19.30
N LEU A 36 11.38 12.14 18.59
CA LEU A 36 11.79 11.47 17.34
C LEU A 36 12.12 12.47 16.22
N ASP A 37 11.37 13.57 16.12
CA ASP A 37 11.62 14.64 15.14
C ASP A 37 12.97 15.35 15.37
N ALA A 38 13.44 15.40 16.62
CA ALA A 38 14.72 16.01 16.97
C ALA A 38 15.93 15.07 16.77
N ASP A 39 15.73 13.75 16.67
CA ASP A 39 16.78 12.75 16.53
C ASP A 39 16.51 11.85 15.32
N ASP A 40 17.12 12.22 14.20
CA ASP A 40 17.05 11.47 12.94
C ASP A 40 17.50 10.02 13.10
N ALA A 41 18.44 9.71 13.99
CA ALA A 41 18.90 8.34 14.19
C ALA A 41 17.84 7.49 14.90
N ALA A 42 17.19 8.05 15.92
CA ALA A 42 16.07 7.41 16.60
C ALA A 42 14.87 7.22 15.66
N TYR A 43 14.55 8.22 14.84
CA TYR A 43 13.49 8.09 13.84
C TYR A 43 13.83 7.02 12.79
N ASN A 44 15.05 7.02 12.26
CA ASN A 44 15.49 6.06 11.25
C ASN A 44 15.59 4.62 11.78
N ALA A 45 15.71 4.43 13.10
CA ALA A 45 15.70 3.10 13.72
C ALA A 45 14.39 2.33 13.43
N HIS A 46 13.26 3.02 13.29
CA HIS A 46 11.96 2.44 12.93
C HIS A 46 11.89 1.92 11.48
N PHE A 47 12.85 2.29 10.65
CA PHE A 47 12.90 1.94 9.23
C PHE A 47 13.91 0.84 8.89
N ARG A 48 14.62 0.30 9.89
CA ARG A 48 15.65 -0.75 9.69
C ARG A 48 15.12 -2.01 9.00
N TRP A 49 13.83 -2.29 9.13
CA TRP A 49 13.18 -3.42 8.45
C TRP A 49 13.13 -3.28 6.92
N LYS A 50 13.29 -2.06 6.36
CA LYS A 50 13.22 -1.83 4.90
C LYS A 50 14.36 -2.49 4.10
N GLY A 51 15.31 -3.17 4.76
CA GLY A 51 16.34 -3.99 4.12
C GLY A 51 16.31 -5.47 4.53
N THR A 52 15.38 -5.89 5.39
CA THR A 52 15.36 -7.27 5.93
C THR A 52 14.43 -8.21 5.17
N GLY A 53 13.79 -7.76 4.09
CA GLY A 53 12.89 -8.56 3.26
C GLY A 53 13.15 -8.38 1.78
N GLU A 54 12.98 -9.46 1.01
CA GLU A 54 13.05 -9.42 -0.44
C GLU A 54 11.65 -9.24 -1.03
N PHE A 55 11.50 -8.29 -1.95
CA PHE A 55 10.26 -8.14 -2.69
C PHE A 55 10.21 -9.22 -3.77
N VAL A 56 9.45 -10.29 -3.55
CA VAL A 56 9.25 -11.32 -4.56
C VAL A 56 8.39 -10.73 -5.69
N ASN A 57 9.01 -10.45 -6.83
CA ASN A 57 8.28 -10.01 -8.01
C ASN A 57 7.52 -11.20 -8.60
N THR A 58 6.26 -11.35 -8.21
CA THR A 58 5.38 -12.39 -8.75
C THR A 58 4.86 -12.08 -10.17
N HIS A 59 5.33 -10.98 -10.77
CA HIS A 59 4.84 -10.41 -12.03
C HIS A 59 3.31 -10.23 -12.03
N PHE A 60 2.75 -9.84 -10.87
CA PHE A 60 1.30 -9.69 -10.68
C PHE A 60 0.63 -8.86 -11.78
N LEU A 61 1.21 -7.70 -12.10
CA LEU A 61 0.71 -6.82 -13.15
C LEU A 61 0.78 -7.46 -14.54
N CYS A 62 1.87 -8.17 -14.86
CA CYS A 62 1.97 -8.88 -16.13
C CYS A 62 0.93 -10.00 -16.25
N ARG A 63 0.68 -10.76 -15.16
CA ARG A 63 -0.37 -11.79 -15.11
C ARG A 63 -1.77 -11.18 -15.28
N LEU A 64 -2.04 -10.04 -14.63
CA LEU A 64 -3.29 -9.32 -14.80
C LEU A 64 -3.47 -8.82 -16.24
N CYS A 65 -2.42 -8.23 -16.84
CA CYS A 65 -2.44 -7.79 -18.23
C CYS A 65 -2.65 -8.97 -19.19
N ALA A 66 -2.02 -10.12 -18.95
CA ALA A 66 -2.21 -11.32 -19.76
C ALA A 66 -3.66 -11.83 -19.69
N LEU A 67 -4.28 -11.81 -18.50
CA LEU A 67 -5.70 -12.16 -18.33
C LEU A 67 -6.65 -11.17 -19.02
N LEU A 68 -6.36 -9.86 -18.95
CA LEU A 68 -7.16 -8.83 -19.62
C LEU A 68 -7.05 -8.90 -21.15
N GLN A 69 -5.90 -9.34 -21.66
CA GLN A 69 -5.61 -9.45 -23.08
C GLN A 69 -5.94 -10.84 -23.66
N ASP A 70 -6.39 -11.80 -22.85
CA ASP A 70 -6.79 -13.12 -23.33
C ASP A 70 -8.08 -13.04 -24.16
N ASP A 71 -7.94 -13.18 -25.48
CA ASP A 71 -9.06 -13.18 -26.43
C ASP A 71 -10.03 -14.35 -26.19
N ARG A 72 -9.61 -15.44 -25.52
CA ARG A 72 -10.51 -16.54 -25.15
C ARG A 72 -11.53 -16.12 -24.09
N ALA A 73 -11.14 -15.26 -23.16
CA ALA A 73 -12.05 -14.66 -22.19
C ALA A 73 -13.04 -13.68 -22.86
N ARG A 74 -12.69 -13.11 -24.02
CA ARG A 74 -13.55 -12.25 -24.83
C ARG A 74 -14.50 -13.03 -25.75
N SER A 75 -14.18 -14.28 -26.06
CA SER A 75 -14.95 -15.15 -26.96
C SER A 75 -16.02 -15.99 -26.25
N GLY A 76 -15.97 -16.10 -24.92
CA GLY A 76 -17.05 -16.69 -24.13
C GLY A 76 -18.25 -15.75 -24.10
N ASN A 77 -19.45 -16.28 -24.32
CA ASN A 77 -20.72 -15.55 -24.46
C ASN A 77 -21.20 -14.76 -23.21
N GLY A 78 -20.32 -14.44 -22.27
CA GLY A 78 -20.56 -13.58 -21.12
C GLY A 78 -20.03 -12.19 -21.38
N ARG A 79 -20.89 -11.28 -21.86
CA ARG A 79 -20.57 -9.85 -21.94
C ARG A 79 -20.17 -9.36 -20.55
N PHE A 80 -18.90 -9.03 -20.34
CA PHE A 80 -18.49 -8.23 -19.20
C PHE A 80 -19.08 -6.83 -19.39
N THR A 81 -20.18 -6.52 -18.70
CA THR A 81 -20.71 -5.16 -18.63
C THR A 81 -19.93 -4.43 -17.53
N PRO A 82 -19.13 -3.40 -17.86
CA PRO A 82 -18.54 -2.56 -16.83
C PRO A 82 -19.71 -1.89 -16.09
N LYS A 83 -19.91 -2.20 -14.80
CA LYS A 83 -20.92 -1.50 -13.98
C LYS A 83 -20.60 0.00 -13.79
N HIS A 84 -19.41 0.42 -14.18
CA HIS A 84 -18.99 1.80 -14.34
C HIS A 84 -18.35 1.95 -15.72
N ARG A 85 -19.04 2.69 -16.59
CA ARG A 85 -18.58 3.02 -17.95
C ARG A 85 -17.41 3.99 -17.86
N TRP A 86 -16.18 3.50 -17.83
CA TRP A 86 -15.03 4.31 -18.24
C TRP A 86 -15.05 4.37 -19.76
N SER A 87 -15.67 5.41 -20.31
CA SER A 87 -15.67 5.66 -21.74
C SER A 87 -14.22 5.86 -22.18
N ARG A 88 -13.70 4.96 -22.99
CA ARG A 88 -12.45 5.17 -23.72
C ARG A 88 -12.70 6.40 -24.59
N MET A 89 -12.11 7.53 -24.23
CA MET A 89 -12.19 8.75 -25.01
C MET A 89 -11.30 8.60 -26.26
N SER A 90 -11.73 7.73 -27.18
CA SER A 90 -11.20 7.68 -28.53
C SER A 90 -11.76 8.89 -29.27
N GLY A 91 -11.06 10.03 -29.16
CA GLY A 91 -11.52 11.25 -29.82
C GLY A 91 -10.80 12.55 -29.51
N LEU A 92 -9.61 12.56 -28.89
CA LEU A 92 -8.79 13.78 -28.84
C LEU A 92 -7.47 13.54 -29.55
N LYS A 93 -7.48 13.86 -30.84
CA LYS A 93 -6.28 14.33 -31.53
C LYS A 93 -5.73 15.51 -30.73
N GLY A 94 -4.44 15.47 -30.39
CA GLY A 94 -3.71 16.62 -29.89
C GLY A 94 -3.31 16.52 -28.42
N PHE A 95 -2.23 15.81 -28.17
CA PHE A 95 -1.25 16.19 -27.14
C PHE A 95 0.13 15.99 -27.78
N THR A 96 0.61 17.02 -28.47
CA THR A 96 2.04 17.20 -28.72
C THR A 96 2.71 17.50 -27.38
N PHE A 97 3.86 16.85 -27.15
CA PHE A 97 4.79 17.16 -26.07
C PHE A 97 5.33 18.59 -26.19
#